data_AF-A0A936J1N2-F1
#
_entry.id   AF-A0A936J1N2-F1
#
_cell.length_a   1.000
_cell.length_b   1.000
_cell.length_c   1.000
_cell.angle_alpha   90.00
_cell.angle_beta   90.00
_cell.angle_gamma   90.00
#
_symmetry.space_group_name_H-M   'P 1'
#
loop_
_entity.id
_entity.type
_entity.pdbx_description
1 polymer ?
#
loop_
_entity_poly.entity_id
_entity_poly.type
_entity_poly.pdbx_seq_one_letter_code
_entity_poly.pdbx_strand_id
1 'polypeptide(L)'
;MASAKNFKLVLLVGFVLFLSVWFVVGLTSPVAGTSASAVSETLLIEGYGKDDNYVGSETCKACHESQFNDVAQTTHGKLGELPDWKNKVVGCESCHGPGKEHVDGGGDKTKIKIFKEMDAKAVSESCLACHAGKENHNNFRRGEHWRNNVGCTDCHSAHGSKFGDFKAGSITNIGDAAAQRPNLANRAMLKSNEPQLCIGCHTETKAQFSKPFHHKVLEGQMSCSDCHNPHGGFESKQTRATFGADNACVRCHTNKQGPFVFEHAPLTLEGCSACHTPHGASNPKMLKRNSVRQLCLECHSSITEQLAPDTPSFHNQAVVRYQNCTICHVAIHGSNTNKDFFR
;
A
#
# COMPACT_ATOMS: atom_id res chain seq x y z
N MET A 1 -56.03 57.05 15.80
CA MET A 1 -54.91 56.19 16.25
C MET A 1 -54.18 55.67 15.02
N ALA A 2 -53.19 56.42 14.57
CA ALA A 2 -52.42 56.19 13.36
C ALA A 2 -50.96 55.92 13.77
N SER A 3 -50.56 54.65 13.93
CA SER A 3 -49.15 54.26 14.07
C SER A 3 -49.00 52.74 13.99
N ALA A 4 -49.28 52.16 12.83
CA ALA A 4 -48.98 50.74 12.57
C ALA A 4 -48.71 50.41 11.09
N LYS A 5 -49.04 51.33 10.16
CA LYS A 5 -48.83 51.12 8.71
C LYS A 5 -47.44 51.54 8.20
N ASN A 6 -46.64 52.25 9.00
CA ASN A 6 -45.33 52.78 8.56
C ASN A 6 -44.13 51.90 8.94
N PHE A 7 -44.30 50.82 9.70
CA PHE A 7 -43.17 49.96 10.13
C PHE A 7 -42.84 48.86 9.12
N LYS A 8 -43.83 48.37 8.35
CA LYS A 8 -43.62 47.32 7.34
C LYS A 8 -43.00 47.83 6.03
N LEU A 9 -43.08 49.15 5.75
CA LEU A 9 -42.50 49.75 4.54
C LEU A 9 -40.99 50.02 4.69
N VAL A 10 -40.50 50.27 5.92
CA VAL A 10 -39.09 50.56 6.19
C VAL A 10 -38.21 49.29 6.14
N LEU A 11 -38.74 48.14 6.53
CA LEU A 11 -38.01 46.86 6.50
C LEU A 11 -37.85 46.28 5.08
N LEU A 12 -38.78 46.59 4.16
CA LEU A 12 -38.73 46.10 2.77
C LEU A 12 -37.79 46.92 1.87
N VAL A 13 -37.58 48.21 2.19
CA VAL A 13 -36.64 49.09 1.46
C VAL A 13 -35.19 48.89 1.92
N GLY A 14 -34.97 48.51 3.19
CA GLY A 14 -33.62 48.25 3.73
C GLY A 14 -32.95 46.97 3.21
N PHE A 15 -33.72 45.96 2.79
CA PHE A 15 -33.16 44.69 2.29
C PHE A 15 -32.76 44.75 0.81
N VAL A 16 -33.38 45.63 0.01
CA VAL A 16 -33.07 45.80 -1.42
C VAL A 16 -31.84 46.69 -1.65
N LEU A 17 -31.51 47.59 -0.72
CA LEU A 17 -30.32 48.47 -0.80
C LEU A 17 -29.02 47.81 -0.31
N PHE A 18 -29.07 46.66 0.37
CA PHE A 18 -27.87 45.94 0.84
C PHE A 18 -27.35 44.91 -0.17
N LEU A 19 -28.15 44.54 -1.18
CA LEU A 19 -27.80 43.57 -2.21
C LEU A 19 -27.22 44.20 -3.49
N SER A 20 -27.22 45.53 -3.62
CA SER A 20 -26.69 46.24 -4.79
C SER A 20 -25.31 46.87 -4.60
N VAL A 21 -24.66 46.67 -3.45
CA VAL A 21 -23.31 47.25 -3.14
C VAL A 21 -22.19 46.19 -3.16
N TRP A 22 -22.51 44.91 -3.41
CA TRP A 22 -21.52 43.84 -3.61
C TRP A 22 -21.24 43.52 -5.08
N PHE A 23 -21.65 44.41 -5.99
CA PHE A 23 -21.22 44.40 -7.38
C PHE A 23 -20.49 45.72 -7.62
N VAL A 24 -19.26 45.64 -8.14
CA VAL A 24 -18.35 46.76 -8.47
C VAL A 24 -17.45 47.24 -7.33
N VAL A 25 -16.42 46.47 -6.96
CA VAL A 25 -15.02 46.95 -6.90
C VAL A 25 -14.08 45.75 -7.11
N GLY A 26 -13.59 45.60 -8.34
CA GLY A 26 -12.26 45.02 -8.57
C GLY A 26 -11.24 46.15 -8.62
N LEU A 27 -10.03 45.91 -8.11
CA LEU A 27 -8.73 46.35 -8.66
C LEU A 27 -7.60 46.09 -7.65
N THR A 28 -6.69 45.20 -8.06
CA THR A 28 -5.22 45.26 -7.92
C THR A 28 -4.57 45.48 -6.55
N SER A 29 -3.78 44.49 -6.11
CA SER A 29 -2.39 44.71 -5.67
C SER A 29 -1.53 43.43 -5.81
N PRO A 30 -0.25 43.56 -6.21
CA PRO A 30 0.63 42.44 -6.50
C PRO A 30 1.38 41.97 -5.25
N VAL A 31 1.57 40.66 -5.09
CA VAL A 31 2.61 40.12 -4.22
C VAL A 31 3.58 39.34 -5.09
N ALA A 32 4.71 39.97 -5.36
CA ALA A 32 5.87 39.36 -6.00
C ALA A 32 6.68 38.57 -4.96
N GLY A 33 7.09 37.36 -5.35
CA GLY A 33 8.39 36.79 -4.99
C GLY A 33 8.45 35.89 -3.76
N THR A 34 8.29 34.58 -3.95
CA THR A 34 9.40 33.64 -3.70
C THR A 34 9.37 32.55 -4.77
N SER A 35 10.48 32.40 -5.48
CA SER A 35 10.69 31.49 -6.60
C SER A 35 10.78 30.05 -6.12
N ALA A 36 9.67 29.31 -6.22
CA ALA A 36 9.68 27.86 -6.25
C ALA A 36 10.00 27.40 -7.68
N SER A 37 11.07 26.62 -7.76
CA SER A 37 11.74 26.13 -8.96
C SER A 37 10.80 25.56 -10.03
N ALA A 38 11.16 25.86 -11.28
CA ALA A 38 10.64 25.29 -12.51
C ALA A 38 10.58 23.75 -12.46
N VAL A 39 9.40 23.19 -12.21
CA VAL A 39 9.03 21.78 -12.48
C VAL A 39 7.51 21.68 -12.46
N SER A 40 6.79 22.33 -13.36
CA SER A 40 5.36 22.01 -13.56
C SER A 40 4.71 22.60 -14.83
N GLU A 41 5.42 22.69 -15.96
CA GLU A 41 4.79 23.21 -17.19
C GLU A 41 5.06 22.39 -18.46
N THR A 42 5.60 21.17 -18.33
CA THR A 42 5.82 20.24 -19.45
C THR A 42 4.95 18.98 -19.39
N LEU A 43 3.90 18.96 -18.58
CA LEU A 43 3.02 17.79 -18.41
C LEU A 43 1.56 18.05 -18.80
N LEU A 44 1.34 18.95 -19.76
CA LEU A 44 0.10 18.94 -20.55
C LEU A 44 0.29 17.89 -21.66
N ILE A 45 -0.36 16.74 -21.48
CA ILE A 45 -0.41 15.65 -22.47
C ILE A 45 -1.32 16.11 -23.62
N GLU A 46 -0.76 16.92 -24.51
CA GLU A 46 -1.29 17.18 -25.84
C GLU A 46 -0.35 16.48 -26.84
N GLY A 47 -0.83 15.39 -27.46
CA GLY A 47 -0.16 14.80 -28.62
C GLY A 47 0.63 13.50 -28.42
N TYR A 48 0.26 12.62 -27.49
CA TYR A 48 0.79 11.24 -27.52
C TYR A 48 0.23 10.51 -28.77
N GLY A 49 1.06 10.28 -29.80
CA GLY A 49 0.75 9.40 -30.95
C GLY A 49 0.20 10.02 -32.23
N LYS A 50 0.48 11.30 -32.51
CA LYS A 50 0.11 11.95 -33.79
C LYS A 50 1.27 12.63 -34.50
N ASP A 51 2.50 12.23 -34.20
CA ASP A 51 3.66 12.63 -34.98
C ASP A 51 4.12 11.48 -35.88
N ASP A 52 4.85 11.84 -36.94
CA ASP A 52 5.30 10.90 -37.98
C ASP A 52 6.29 9.84 -37.46
N ASN A 53 6.70 9.87 -36.19
CA ASN A 53 7.64 8.91 -35.62
C ASN A 53 6.96 7.67 -35.02
N TYR A 54 5.63 7.62 -35.00
CA TYR A 54 4.85 6.47 -34.53
C TYR A 54 4.40 5.60 -35.71
N VAL A 55 4.60 4.29 -35.60
CA VAL A 55 4.29 3.32 -36.68
C VAL A 55 3.05 2.47 -36.40
N GLY A 56 2.53 2.53 -35.17
CA GLY A 56 1.33 1.79 -34.77
C GLY A 56 1.59 0.30 -34.48
N SER A 57 0.73 -0.28 -33.65
CA SER A 57 0.93 -1.64 -33.13
C SER A 57 0.76 -2.76 -34.17
N GLU A 58 0.03 -2.52 -35.26
CA GLU A 58 -0.08 -3.51 -36.35
C GLU A 58 1.28 -3.70 -37.08
N THR A 59 2.06 -2.62 -37.24
CA THR A 59 3.43 -2.71 -37.76
C THR A 59 4.31 -3.55 -36.84
N CYS A 60 4.19 -3.36 -35.53
CA CYS A 60 4.92 -4.16 -34.55
C CYS A 60 4.52 -5.64 -34.60
N LYS A 61 3.21 -5.93 -34.74
CA LYS A 61 2.66 -7.30 -34.81
C LYS A 61 3.24 -8.12 -35.96
N ALA A 62 3.53 -7.49 -37.11
CA ALA A 62 4.10 -8.18 -38.25
C ALA A 62 5.43 -8.90 -37.94
N CYS A 63 6.21 -8.38 -36.98
CA CYS A 63 7.46 -8.99 -36.51
C CYS A 63 7.34 -9.61 -35.10
N HIS A 64 6.44 -9.12 -34.25
CA HIS A 64 6.29 -9.47 -32.84
C HIS A 64 4.91 -10.03 -32.50
N GLU A 65 4.40 -10.94 -33.34
CA GLU A 65 3.05 -11.51 -33.21
C GLU A 65 2.78 -12.13 -31.84
N SER A 66 3.74 -12.89 -31.30
CA SER A 66 3.59 -13.52 -29.99
C SER A 66 3.42 -12.50 -28.86
N GLN A 67 4.26 -11.45 -28.84
CA GLN A 67 4.20 -10.40 -27.83
C GLN A 67 2.92 -9.57 -27.97
N PHE A 68 2.51 -9.28 -29.22
CA PHE A 68 1.25 -8.59 -29.49
C PHE A 68 0.06 -9.37 -28.91
N ASN A 69 -0.01 -10.68 -29.17
CA ASN A 69 -1.07 -11.53 -28.67
C ASN A 69 -1.07 -11.63 -27.14
N ASP A 70 0.11 -11.72 -26.51
CA ASP A 70 0.18 -11.80 -25.06
C ASP A 70 -0.23 -10.47 -24.39
N VAL A 71 0.23 -9.31 -24.91
CA VAL A 71 -0.14 -7.99 -24.39
C VAL A 71 -1.64 -7.72 -24.54
N ALA A 72 -2.25 -8.14 -25.66
CA ALA A 72 -3.68 -7.96 -25.92
C ALA A 72 -4.59 -8.60 -24.85
N GLN A 73 -4.08 -9.63 -24.14
CA GLN A 73 -4.83 -10.26 -23.04
C GLN A 73 -4.75 -9.49 -21.71
N THR A 74 -3.79 -8.58 -21.57
CA THR A 74 -3.56 -7.81 -20.35
C THR A 74 -4.46 -6.59 -20.24
N THR A 75 -4.54 -6.01 -19.04
CA THR A 75 -5.22 -4.73 -18.83
C THR A 75 -4.59 -3.59 -19.63
N HIS A 76 -3.27 -3.63 -19.88
CA HIS A 76 -2.60 -2.62 -20.71
C HIS A 76 -3.01 -2.74 -22.19
N GLY A 77 -3.15 -3.95 -22.72
CA GLY A 77 -3.62 -4.17 -24.09
C GLY A 77 -5.04 -3.65 -24.32
N LYS A 78 -5.89 -3.73 -23.29
CA LYS A 78 -7.28 -3.25 -23.32
C LYS A 78 -7.44 -1.77 -22.97
N LEU A 79 -6.35 -1.09 -22.61
CA LEU A 79 -6.41 0.28 -22.09
C LEU A 79 -6.98 1.26 -23.13
N GLY A 80 -6.67 1.06 -24.41
CA GLY A 80 -7.19 1.88 -25.51
C GLY A 80 -8.69 1.75 -25.77
N GLU A 81 -9.34 0.69 -25.24
CA GLU A 81 -10.79 0.47 -25.35
C GLU A 81 -11.56 1.22 -24.26
N LEU A 82 -10.90 1.63 -23.18
CA LEU A 82 -11.53 2.32 -22.05
C LEU A 82 -11.79 3.80 -22.38
N PRO A 83 -12.99 4.35 -22.10
CA PRO A 83 -13.34 5.73 -22.45
C PRO A 83 -12.34 6.78 -21.94
N ASP A 84 -11.85 6.62 -20.71
CA ASP A 84 -10.93 7.58 -20.07
C ASP A 84 -9.51 7.56 -20.65
N TRP A 85 -9.17 6.52 -21.40
CA TRP A 85 -7.84 6.24 -21.94
C TRP A 85 -7.81 6.16 -23.47
N LYS A 86 -8.98 6.14 -24.11
CA LYS A 86 -9.16 6.25 -25.56
C LYS A 86 -8.49 7.56 -26.01
N ASN A 87 -7.37 7.44 -26.73
CA ASN A 87 -6.48 8.53 -27.19
C ASN A 87 -5.38 9.02 -26.20
N LYS A 88 -5.21 8.38 -25.03
CA LYS A 88 -4.06 8.65 -24.13
C LYS A 88 -2.98 7.57 -24.22
N VAL A 89 -3.25 6.49 -24.93
CA VAL A 89 -2.33 5.37 -25.13
C VAL A 89 -2.22 5.04 -26.62
N VAL A 90 -1.03 4.61 -27.02
CA VAL A 90 -0.59 4.42 -28.40
C VAL A 90 -0.04 3.00 -28.57
N GLY A 91 -0.74 2.03 -27.98
CA GLY A 91 -0.39 0.61 -28.03
C GLY A 91 1.04 0.33 -27.54
N CYS A 92 1.82 -0.44 -28.30
CA CYS A 92 3.21 -0.81 -27.95
C CYS A 92 4.09 0.41 -27.62
N GLU A 93 3.90 1.50 -28.36
CA GLU A 93 4.73 2.70 -28.32
C GLU A 93 4.47 3.53 -27.05
N SER A 94 3.40 3.25 -26.28
CA SER A 94 3.17 3.84 -24.96
C SER A 94 4.23 3.48 -23.94
N CYS A 95 4.83 2.29 -24.08
CA CYS A 95 5.88 1.81 -23.18
C CYS A 95 7.24 1.84 -23.87
N HIS A 96 7.28 1.45 -25.15
CA HIS A 96 8.50 1.28 -25.90
C HIS A 96 9.01 2.59 -26.55
N GLY A 97 8.19 3.64 -26.59
CA GLY A 97 8.47 4.89 -27.30
C GLY A 97 8.19 4.79 -28.81
N PRO A 98 8.45 5.87 -29.57
CA PRO A 98 8.21 5.91 -31.02
C PRO A 98 9.04 4.85 -31.75
N GLY A 99 8.39 4.03 -32.58
CA GLY A 99 9.00 2.87 -33.22
C GLY A 99 9.60 3.11 -34.60
N LYS A 100 9.44 4.31 -35.21
CA LYS A 100 9.86 4.56 -36.60
C LYS A 100 11.34 4.29 -36.86
N GLU A 101 12.24 4.85 -36.06
CA GLU A 101 13.69 4.62 -36.26
C GLU A 101 14.07 3.14 -36.14
N HIS A 102 13.40 2.41 -35.25
CA HIS A 102 13.60 0.97 -35.09
C HIS A 102 13.14 0.19 -36.32
N VAL A 103 11.96 0.52 -36.87
CA VAL A 103 11.42 -0.14 -38.07
C VAL A 103 12.23 0.22 -39.32
N ASP A 104 12.52 1.51 -39.53
CA ASP A 104 13.30 1.99 -40.68
C ASP A 104 14.75 1.45 -40.66
N GLY A 105 15.31 1.24 -39.46
CA GLY A 105 16.59 0.58 -39.24
C GLY A 105 16.57 -0.95 -39.38
N GLY A 106 15.46 -1.55 -39.82
CA GLY A 106 15.35 -3.00 -40.00
C GLY A 106 15.28 -3.80 -38.69
N GLY A 107 14.77 -3.19 -37.61
CA GLY A 107 14.67 -3.80 -36.30
C GLY A 107 15.83 -3.47 -35.34
N ASP A 108 16.51 -2.33 -35.54
CA ASP A 108 17.62 -1.91 -34.69
C ASP A 108 17.16 -1.68 -33.24
N LYS A 109 17.64 -2.53 -32.33
CA LYS A 109 17.29 -2.53 -30.91
C LYS A 109 17.74 -1.28 -30.16
N THR A 110 18.77 -0.58 -30.66
CA THR A 110 19.27 0.64 -30.04
C THR A 110 18.33 1.83 -30.21
N LYS A 111 17.35 1.71 -31.12
CA LYS A 111 16.39 2.75 -31.49
C LYS A 111 15.04 2.63 -30.82
N ILE A 112 14.88 1.71 -29.87
CA ILE A 112 13.63 1.49 -29.15
C ILE A 112 13.92 1.14 -27.69
N LYS A 113 13.00 1.46 -26.77
CA LYS A 113 13.17 1.06 -25.37
C LYS A 113 12.98 -0.44 -25.26
N ILE A 114 13.95 -1.13 -24.67
CA ILE A 114 13.85 -2.56 -24.37
C ILE A 114 14.06 -2.73 -22.87
N PHE A 115 12.98 -2.95 -22.12
CA PHE A 115 13.03 -2.97 -20.65
C PHE A 115 13.99 -4.03 -20.07
N LYS A 116 14.31 -5.09 -20.81
CA LYS A 116 15.30 -6.10 -20.40
C LYS A 116 16.75 -5.56 -20.42
N GLU A 117 17.01 -4.54 -21.23
CA GLU A 117 18.33 -3.95 -21.43
C GLU A 117 18.50 -2.60 -20.68
N MET A 118 17.45 -2.17 -20.00
CA MET A 118 17.42 -0.94 -19.20
C MET A 118 17.68 -1.25 -17.73
N ASP A 119 18.21 -0.26 -16.99
CA ASP A 119 18.30 -0.38 -15.54
C ASP A 119 16.92 -0.34 -14.89
N ALA A 120 16.80 -0.98 -13.72
CA ALA A 120 15.53 -1.12 -13.01
C ALA A 120 14.84 0.22 -12.71
N LYS A 121 15.62 1.28 -12.45
CA LYS A 121 15.07 2.61 -12.17
C LYS A 121 14.51 3.23 -13.44
N ALA A 122 15.23 3.21 -14.56
CA ALA A 122 14.73 3.70 -15.84
C ALA A 122 13.48 2.93 -16.34
N VAL A 123 13.42 1.61 -16.10
CA VAL A 123 12.20 0.83 -16.34
C VAL A 123 11.05 1.36 -15.47
N SER A 124 11.29 1.51 -14.17
CA SER A 124 10.28 2.02 -13.25
C SER A 124 9.82 3.45 -13.58
N GLU A 125 10.71 4.33 -14.05
CA GLU A 125 10.35 5.66 -14.54
C GLU A 125 9.35 5.58 -15.69
N SER A 126 9.56 4.65 -16.63
CA SER A 126 8.66 4.45 -17.76
C SER A 126 7.25 4.06 -17.30
N CYS A 127 7.14 3.23 -16.26
CA CYS A 127 5.85 2.87 -15.66
C CYS A 127 5.25 4.02 -14.84
N LEU A 128 6.07 4.73 -14.09
CA LEU A 128 5.66 5.81 -13.20
C LEU A 128 5.14 7.04 -13.97
N ALA A 129 5.51 7.21 -15.23
CA ALA A 129 4.92 8.24 -16.10
C ALA A 129 3.38 8.20 -16.12
N CYS A 130 2.77 7.03 -15.94
CA CYS A 130 1.31 6.88 -15.80
C CYS A 130 0.88 6.43 -14.39
N HIS A 131 1.71 5.69 -13.66
CA HIS A 131 1.33 5.08 -12.38
C HIS A 131 1.69 5.91 -11.13
N ALA A 132 2.52 6.95 -11.24
CA ALA A 132 3.05 7.70 -10.09
C ALA A 132 2.02 8.47 -9.26
N GLY A 133 0.78 8.63 -9.74
CA GLY A 133 -0.31 9.34 -9.04
C GLY A 133 -1.29 8.44 -8.29
N LYS A 134 -1.12 7.12 -8.33
CA LYS A 134 -1.98 6.18 -7.58
C LYS A 134 -1.43 6.00 -6.16
N GLU A 135 -2.30 6.10 -5.15
CA GLU A 135 -1.96 5.99 -3.71
C GLU A 135 -0.91 4.91 -3.41
N ASN A 136 -1.07 3.72 -3.99
CA ASN A 136 -0.14 2.61 -3.78
C ASN A 136 1.28 2.89 -4.33
N HIS A 137 1.46 3.61 -5.44
CA HIS A 137 2.75 3.76 -6.13
C HIS A 137 3.42 5.12 -5.90
N ASN A 138 2.72 6.08 -5.30
CA ASN A 138 3.21 7.44 -5.05
C ASN A 138 4.56 7.46 -4.30
N ASN A 139 4.82 6.44 -3.49
CA ASN A 139 6.01 6.35 -2.66
C ASN A 139 7.10 5.42 -3.20
N PHE A 140 6.96 4.90 -4.42
CA PHE A 140 7.88 3.87 -4.94
C PHE A 140 9.34 4.32 -4.94
N ARG A 141 9.59 5.55 -5.41
CA ARG A 141 10.93 6.18 -5.43
C ARG A 141 11.60 6.30 -4.06
N ARG A 142 10.82 6.21 -2.98
CA ARG A 142 11.29 6.31 -1.60
C ARG A 142 11.35 4.95 -0.91
N GLY A 143 10.79 3.92 -1.53
CA GLY A 143 10.72 2.58 -0.98
C GLY A 143 12.05 1.84 -1.03
N GLU A 144 12.15 0.78 -0.22
CA GLU A 144 13.35 -0.06 -0.18
C GLU A 144 13.61 -0.80 -1.49
N HIS A 145 12.57 -1.25 -2.19
CA HIS A 145 12.73 -1.87 -3.51
C HIS A 145 13.44 -0.94 -4.50
N TRP A 146 13.03 0.33 -4.59
CA TRP A 146 13.71 1.32 -5.43
C TRP A 146 15.17 1.55 -5.02
N ARG A 147 15.44 1.67 -3.71
CA ARG A 147 16.81 1.86 -3.18
C ARG A 147 17.72 0.68 -3.51
N ASN A 148 17.16 -0.52 -3.58
CA ASN A 148 17.88 -1.76 -3.86
C ASN A 148 17.81 -2.17 -5.36
N ASN A 149 17.49 -1.24 -6.27
CA ASN A 149 17.41 -1.47 -7.72
C ASN A 149 16.44 -2.61 -8.12
N VAL A 150 15.35 -2.78 -7.37
CA VAL A 150 14.23 -3.64 -7.77
C VAL A 150 13.20 -2.79 -8.48
N GLY A 151 12.96 -3.09 -9.75
CA GLY A 151 12.08 -2.37 -10.65
C GLY A 151 10.71 -3.01 -10.81
N CYS A 152 9.81 -2.31 -11.52
CA CYS A 152 8.43 -2.77 -11.72
C CYS A 152 8.38 -4.12 -12.46
N THR A 153 9.24 -4.28 -13.47
CA THR A 153 9.30 -5.50 -14.27
C THR A 153 9.99 -6.65 -13.58
N ASP A 154 10.54 -6.52 -12.36
CA ASP A 154 11.02 -7.67 -11.59
C ASP A 154 9.84 -8.49 -11.05
N CYS A 155 8.77 -7.79 -10.68
CA CYS A 155 7.55 -8.35 -10.12
C CYS A 155 6.43 -8.52 -11.15
N HIS A 156 6.28 -7.56 -12.06
CA HIS A 156 5.18 -7.50 -13.02
C HIS A 156 5.63 -7.87 -14.44
N SER A 157 4.72 -8.45 -15.24
CA SER A 157 4.92 -8.74 -16.66
C SER A 157 3.85 -8.07 -17.51
N ALA A 158 4.23 -7.02 -18.25
CA ALA A 158 3.32 -6.31 -19.14
C ALA A 158 2.97 -7.12 -20.40
N HIS A 159 3.78 -8.11 -20.78
CA HIS A 159 3.50 -9.02 -21.89
C HIS A 159 2.75 -10.27 -21.42
N GLY A 160 2.04 -10.22 -20.29
CA GLY A 160 1.46 -11.41 -19.67
C GLY A 160 2.53 -12.37 -19.14
N SER A 161 2.14 -13.27 -18.26
CA SER A 161 2.91 -14.50 -18.05
C SER A 161 2.15 -15.60 -18.81
N LYS A 162 2.82 -16.62 -19.35
CA LYS A 162 2.10 -17.80 -19.83
C LYS A 162 1.53 -18.53 -18.61
N PHE A 163 0.32 -18.14 -18.22
CA PHE A 163 -0.39 -18.68 -17.07
C PHE A 163 -0.83 -20.12 -17.37
N GLY A 164 -0.05 -21.10 -16.93
CA GLY A 164 -0.33 -22.51 -17.13
C GLY A 164 0.60 -23.47 -16.38
N ASP A 165 1.85 -23.08 -16.13
CA ASP A 165 2.88 -23.98 -15.57
C ASP A 165 3.43 -23.56 -14.20
N PHE A 166 2.66 -22.82 -13.40
CA PHE A 166 2.90 -22.85 -11.95
C PHE A 166 2.33 -24.16 -11.38
N LYS A 167 2.83 -25.30 -11.86
CA LYS A 167 2.81 -26.52 -11.06
C LYS A 167 3.51 -26.16 -9.76
N ALA A 168 2.75 -26.21 -8.69
CA ALA A 168 3.19 -25.89 -7.35
C ALA A 168 4.48 -26.64 -7.02
N GLY A 169 5.64 -25.97 -7.18
CA GLY A 169 6.85 -26.26 -6.42
C GLY A 169 6.67 -25.79 -4.98
N SER A 170 5.56 -26.23 -4.37
CA SER A 170 5.03 -25.88 -3.06
C SER A 170 6.13 -25.59 -2.03
N ILE A 171 5.93 -24.57 -1.19
CA ILE A 171 6.56 -24.63 0.14
C ILE A 171 5.62 -25.13 1.22
N THR A 172 4.30 -25.05 1.02
CA THR A 172 3.28 -25.99 1.54
C THR A 172 1.93 -25.74 0.82
N ASN A 173 1.63 -26.52 -0.22
CA ASN A 173 0.34 -26.63 -0.93
C ASN A 173 -0.27 -25.35 -1.52
N ILE A 174 0.34 -24.87 -2.61
CA ILE A 174 -0.26 -23.89 -3.55
C ILE A 174 -0.87 -24.63 -4.76
N GLY A 175 -1.46 -25.80 -4.55
CA GLY A 175 -2.21 -26.53 -5.58
C GLY A 175 -3.65 -26.06 -5.63
N ASP A 176 -4.36 -26.30 -4.54
CA ASP A 176 -5.82 -26.16 -4.52
C ASP A 176 -6.28 -24.70 -4.37
N ALA A 177 -5.59 -23.88 -3.58
CA ALA A 177 -5.95 -22.47 -3.40
C ALA A 177 -5.71 -21.62 -4.68
N ALA A 178 -4.67 -21.95 -5.45
CA ALA A 178 -4.42 -21.33 -6.76
C ALA A 178 -5.38 -21.84 -7.84
N ALA A 179 -5.73 -23.14 -7.82
CA ALA A 179 -6.74 -23.71 -8.71
C ALA A 179 -8.16 -23.17 -8.43
N GLN A 180 -8.49 -22.86 -7.18
CA GLN A 180 -9.77 -22.26 -6.77
C GLN A 180 -9.84 -20.75 -7.01
N ARG A 181 -8.70 -20.08 -7.27
CA ARG A 181 -8.65 -18.64 -7.55
C ARG A 181 -7.68 -18.32 -8.70
N PRO A 182 -7.97 -18.80 -9.93
CA PRO A 182 -7.10 -18.66 -11.11
C PRO A 182 -6.81 -17.19 -11.48
N ASN A 183 -7.61 -16.26 -10.98
CA ASN A 183 -7.48 -14.82 -11.25
C ASN A 183 -6.61 -14.05 -10.23
N LEU A 184 -6.08 -14.67 -9.17
CA LEU A 184 -5.31 -13.92 -8.16
C LEU A 184 -3.95 -13.42 -8.68
N ALA A 185 -3.26 -14.20 -9.51
CA ALA A 185 -2.02 -13.75 -10.18
C ALA A 185 -2.29 -12.69 -11.26
N ASN A 186 -3.46 -12.77 -11.91
CA ASN A 186 -3.86 -11.91 -13.03
C ASN A 186 -4.36 -10.52 -12.62
N ARG A 187 -4.75 -10.31 -11.35
CA ARG A 187 -5.29 -9.02 -10.90
C ARG A 187 -4.28 -7.86 -10.99
N ALA A 188 -2.99 -8.14 -11.08
CA ALA A 188 -1.94 -7.13 -11.16
C ALA A 188 -0.80 -7.47 -12.11
N MET A 189 -0.99 -8.41 -13.06
CA MET A 189 0.06 -8.84 -13.99
C MET A 189 1.35 -9.31 -13.27
N LEU A 190 1.24 -9.97 -12.12
CA LEU A 190 2.42 -10.49 -11.43
C LEU A 190 3.01 -11.66 -12.21
N LYS A 191 4.34 -11.76 -12.19
CA LYS A 191 5.06 -12.88 -12.81
C LYS A 191 4.80 -14.23 -12.14
N SER A 192 4.33 -14.23 -10.90
CA SER A 192 3.94 -15.43 -10.16
C SER A 192 2.94 -15.04 -9.07
N ASN A 193 2.45 -16.01 -8.27
CA ASN A 193 1.62 -15.67 -7.12
C ASN A 193 2.40 -14.82 -6.10
N GLU A 194 1.70 -13.91 -5.42
CA GLU A 194 2.34 -12.89 -4.58
C GLU A 194 3.24 -13.47 -3.48
N PRO A 195 2.81 -14.46 -2.66
CA PRO A 195 3.69 -15.03 -1.64
C PRO A 195 4.98 -15.61 -2.22
N GLN A 196 4.91 -16.39 -3.31
CA GLN A 196 6.09 -17.00 -3.93
C GLN A 196 7.04 -15.96 -4.54
N LEU A 197 6.48 -14.90 -5.14
CA LEU A 197 7.28 -13.80 -5.67
C LEU A 197 8.10 -13.13 -4.56
N CYS A 198 7.45 -12.78 -3.44
CA CYS A 198 8.10 -12.08 -2.34
C CYS A 198 9.16 -12.94 -1.65
N ILE A 199 8.83 -14.19 -1.31
CA ILE A 199 9.75 -15.07 -0.57
C ILE A 199 10.90 -15.62 -1.42
N GLY A 200 10.87 -15.39 -2.74
CA GLY A 200 12.03 -15.62 -3.61
C GLY A 200 13.25 -14.80 -3.19
N CYS A 201 13.01 -13.58 -2.70
CA CYS A 201 14.05 -12.70 -2.14
C CYS A 201 14.00 -12.63 -0.60
N HIS A 202 12.79 -12.60 -0.01
CA HIS A 202 12.60 -12.49 1.45
C HIS A 202 12.66 -13.86 2.15
N THR A 203 13.83 -14.50 2.10
CA THR A 203 14.05 -15.87 2.59
C THR A 203 13.97 -16.00 4.12
N GLU A 204 14.33 -14.97 4.87
CA GLU A 204 14.16 -14.97 6.33
C GLU A 204 12.68 -14.99 6.71
N THR A 205 11.87 -14.16 6.05
CA THR A 205 10.42 -14.12 6.25
C THR A 205 9.77 -15.46 5.90
N LYS A 206 10.25 -16.14 4.84
CA LYS A 206 9.85 -17.52 4.51
C LYS A 206 10.03 -18.46 5.69
N ALA A 207 11.21 -18.42 6.33
CA ALA A 207 11.49 -19.27 7.49
C ALA A 207 10.58 -18.93 8.69
N GLN A 208 10.22 -17.66 8.89
CA GLN A 208 9.30 -17.24 9.94
C GLN A 208 7.89 -17.82 9.72
N PHE A 209 7.37 -17.77 8.50
CA PHE A 209 6.08 -18.36 8.15
C PHE A 209 6.07 -19.90 8.18
N SER A 210 7.23 -20.56 8.20
CA SER A 210 7.33 -22.01 8.38
C SER A 210 7.33 -22.46 9.86
N LYS A 211 7.28 -21.53 10.82
CA LYS A 211 7.18 -21.85 12.26
C LYS A 211 5.78 -22.38 12.61
N PRO A 212 5.58 -23.08 13.74
CA PRO A 212 4.27 -23.65 14.08
C PRO A 212 3.12 -22.63 14.19
N PHE A 213 3.39 -21.42 14.67
CA PHE A 213 2.40 -20.36 14.80
C PHE A 213 2.75 -19.21 13.88
N HIS A 214 1.91 -18.99 12.87
CA HIS A 214 2.09 -17.95 11.86
C HIS A 214 0.73 -17.53 11.28
N HIS A 215 0.75 -16.35 10.68
CA HIS A 215 -0.30 -15.86 9.79
C HIS A 215 -0.30 -16.66 8.48
N LYS A 216 -1.50 -17.04 7.98
CA LYS A 216 -1.72 -18.07 6.95
C LYS A 216 -1.40 -17.65 5.50
N VAL A 217 -0.20 -17.10 5.30
CA VAL A 217 0.31 -16.64 4.00
C VAL A 217 0.69 -17.80 3.09
N LEU A 218 1.36 -18.83 3.64
CA LEU A 218 1.82 -19.97 2.82
C LEU A 218 0.67 -20.87 2.39
N GLU A 219 -0.40 -20.91 3.19
CA GLU A 219 -1.65 -21.60 2.87
C GLU A 219 -2.58 -20.79 1.96
N GLY A 220 -2.18 -19.57 1.55
CA GLY A 220 -2.92 -18.74 0.59
C GLY A 220 -4.20 -18.09 1.15
N GLN A 221 -4.37 -18.07 2.48
CA GLN A 221 -5.51 -17.40 3.12
C GLN A 221 -5.31 -15.88 3.22
N MET A 222 -4.08 -15.43 3.08
CA MET A 222 -3.67 -14.02 3.10
C MET A 222 -2.41 -13.82 2.26
N SER A 223 -2.12 -12.57 1.95
CA SER A 223 -0.99 -12.17 1.11
C SER A 223 -0.12 -11.14 1.84
N CYS A 224 1.12 -10.98 1.39
CA CYS A 224 2.05 -10.00 1.94
C CYS A 224 1.47 -8.58 1.86
N SER A 225 0.74 -8.28 0.78
CA SER A 225 0.17 -6.99 0.46
C SER A 225 -1.06 -6.62 1.29
N ASP A 226 -1.61 -7.56 2.06
CA ASP A 226 -2.66 -7.27 3.03
C ASP A 226 -2.12 -6.40 4.18
N CYS A 227 -0.83 -6.58 4.50
CA CYS A 227 -0.11 -5.85 5.55
C CYS A 227 0.93 -4.87 5.02
N HIS A 228 1.59 -5.15 3.89
CA HIS A 228 2.66 -4.32 3.33
C HIS A 228 2.23 -3.62 2.03
N ASN A 229 2.83 -2.48 1.74
CA ASN A 229 2.82 -1.91 0.41
C ASN A 229 4.19 -2.13 -0.25
N PRO A 230 4.33 -3.10 -1.18
CA PRO A 230 5.60 -3.36 -1.85
C PRO A 230 6.07 -2.17 -2.70
N HIS A 231 5.16 -1.23 -2.99
CA HIS A 231 5.46 -0.02 -3.74
C HIS A 231 5.88 1.17 -2.84
N GLY A 232 6.16 0.93 -1.56
CA GLY A 232 6.60 1.97 -0.64
C GLY A 232 5.48 2.60 0.18
N GLY A 233 5.87 3.17 1.33
CA GLY A 233 4.99 3.80 2.28
C GLY A 233 5.80 4.63 3.27
N PHE A 234 5.09 5.31 4.17
CA PHE A 234 5.72 6.15 5.19
C PHE A 234 6.08 5.37 6.45
N GLU A 235 5.47 4.21 6.65
CA GLU A 235 5.65 3.41 7.85
C GLU A 235 6.89 2.55 7.85
N SER A 236 7.28 2.14 9.05
CA SER A 236 8.33 1.15 9.25
C SER A 236 8.03 -0.13 8.46
N LYS A 237 9.08 -0.64 7.80
CA LYS A 237 9.02 -1.84 6.95
C LYS A 237 7.93 -1.79 5.87
N GLN A 238 7.52 -0.58 5.46
CA GLN A 238 6.51 -0.34 4.43
C GLN A 238 5.18 -1.04 4.73
N THR A 239 4.83 -1.16 6.01
CA THR A 239 3.50 -1.61 6.40
C THR A 239 2.45 -0.60 5.91
N ARG A 240 1.27 -1.09 5.53
CA ARG A 240 0.13 -0.25 5.16
C ARG A 240 -0.40 0.38 6.44
N ALA A 241 -0.22 1.68 6.63
CA ALA A 241 -0.98 2.40 7.64
C ALA A 241 -1.88 3.46 7.01
N THR A 242 -2.96 3.69 7.73
CA THR A 242 -3.68 4.96 7.68
C THR A 242 -3.97 5.30 9.14
N PHE A 243 -2.98 5.93 9.78
CA PHE A 243 -2.92 6.36 11.18
C PHE A 243 -3.02 5.27 12.27
N GLY A 244 -1.99 5.23 13.15
CA GLY A 244 -1.80 4.24 14.20
C GLY A 244 -1.09 2.98 13.69
N ALA A 245 0.05 2.61 14.29
CA ALA A 245 0.88 1.46 13.90
C ALA A 245 0.12 0.11 13.86
N ASP A 246 -1.07 0.07 14.46
CA ASP A 246 -1.90 -1.13 14.61
C ASP A 246 -3.02 -1.28 13.58
N ASN A 247 -3.24 -0.30 12.69
CA ASN A 247 -4.35 -0.35 11.73
C ASN A 247 -4.28 -1.61 10.84
N ALA A 248 -3.09 -1.96 10.34
CA ALA A 248 -2.90 -3.18 9.54
C ALA A 248 -3.37 -4.45 10.26
N CYS A 249 -3.19 -4.52 11.58
CA CYS A 249 -3.58 -5.66 12.39
C CYS A 249 -5.10 -5.67 12.64
N VAL A 250 -5.67 -4.53 13.03
CA VAL A 250 -7.08 -4.45 13.43
C VAL A 250 -8.07 -4.46 12.27
N ARG A 251 -7.61 -4.33 11.02
CA ARG A 251 -8.44 -4.63 9.83
C ARG A 251 -9.06 -6.03 9.89
N CYS A 252 -8.35 -6.98 10.47
CA CYS A 252 -8.84 -8.34 10.73
C CYS A 252 -9.09 -8.59 12.22
N HIS A 253 -8.23 -8.06 13.09
CA HIS A 253 -8.36 -8.18 14.55
C HIS A 253 -9.19 -7.03 15.15
N THR A 254 -10.38 -6.80 14.61
CA THR A 254 -11.25 -5.66 14.97
C THR A 254 -11.62 -5.61 16.45
N ASN A 255 -11.70 -6.77 17.10
CA ASN A 255 -11.96 -6.88 18.54
C ASN A 255 -10.78 -6.43 19.43
N LYS A 256 -9.65 -6.06 18.84
CA LYS A 256 -8.48 -5.48 19.51
C LYS A 256 -8.31 -4.00 19.19
N GLN A 257 -9.24 -3.43 18.41
CA GLN A 257 -9.24 -2.02 18.09
C GLN A 257 -9.70 -1.21 19.30
N GLY A 258 -8.85 -0.31 19.76
CA GLY A 258 -9.21 0.72 20.74
C GLY A 258 -10.04 1.85 20.11
N PRO A 259 -10.28 2.95 20.85
CA PRO A 259 -9.75 3.21 22.19
C PRO A 259 -10.46 2.37 23.25
N PHE A 260 -9.69 1.87 24.21
CA PHE A 260 -10.26 1.25 25.41
C PHE A 260 -10.35 2.31 26.51
N VAL A 261 -11.31 2.20 27.43
CA VAL A 261 -11.40 3.09 28.61
C VAL A 261 -10.11 2.99 29.44
N PHE A 262 -9.56 1.79 29.55
CA PHE A 262 -8.27 1.54 30.16
C PHE A 262 -7.35 0.83 29.17
N GLU A 263 -6.40 1.58 28.63
CA GLU A 263 -5.47 1.11 27.60
C GLU A 263 -4.19 0.53 28.20
N HIS A 264 -3.70 -0.55 27.60
CA HIS A 264 -2.39 -1.08 27.92
C HIS A 264 -1.32 -0.29 27.14
N ALA A 265 -0.54 0.54 27.84
CA ALA A 265 0.34 1.55 27.24
C ALA A 265 1.28 1.04 26.11
N PRO A 266 1.85 -0.18 26.17
CA PRO A 266 2.64 -0.71 25.05
C PRO A 266 1.87 -0.80 23.72
N LEU A 267 0.54 -0.99 23.74
CA LEU A 267 -0.26 -1.01 22.50
C LEU A 267 -0.29 0.38 21.85
N THR A 268 -0.45 1.45 22.62
CA THR A 268 -0.58 2.80 22.04
C THR A 268 0.76 3.41 21.65
N LEU A 269 1.86 2.98 22.30
CA LEU A 269 3.20 3.50 22.07
C LEU A 269 4.03 2.66 21.10
N GLU A 270 4.04 1.34 21.26
CA GLU A 270 4.90 0.41 20.51
C GLU A 270 4.11 -0.49 19.54
N GLY A 271 2.79 -0.54 19.69
CA GLY A 271 1.88 -1.33 18.86
C GLY A 271 1.90 -2.83 19.16
N CYS A 272 1.16 -3.59 18.35
CA CYS A 272 0.99 -5.04 18.47
C CYS A 272 2.33 -5.80 18.43
N SER A 273 3.29 -5.27 17.67
CA SER A 273 4.61 -5.87 17.48
C SER A 273 5.53 -5.76 18.69
N ALA A 274 5.13 -5.03 19.74
CA ALA A 274 5.83 -5.04 21.04
C ALA A 274 5.92 -6.47 21.58
N CYS A 275 4.80 -7.19 21.53
CA CYS A 275 4.66 -8.55 22.06
C CYS A 275 4.61 -9.64 20.97
N HIS A 276 4.08 -9.32 19.78
CA HIS A 276 3.84 -10.27 18.71
C HIS A 276 4.91 -10.25 17.61
N THR A 277 5.06 -11.38 16.93
CA THR A 277 5.87 -11.58 15.74
C THR A 277 4.94 -11.81 14.54
N PRO A 278 4.69 -10.80 13.69
CA PRO A 278 3.59 -10.84 12.73
C PRO A 278 3.76 -11.90 11.63
N HIS A 279 4.98 -12.37 11.33
CA HIS A 279 5.18 -13.44 10.34
C HIS A 279 5.14 -14.84 10.97
N GLY A 280 5.61 -14.99 12.21
CA GLY A 280 5.52 -16.25 12.93
C GLY A 280 6.53 -16.44 14.06
N ALA A 281 6.14 -17.26 15.04
CA ALA A 281 7.00 -17.71 16.13
C ALA A 281 6.76 -19.18 16.47
N SER A 282 7.71 -19.74 17.21
CA SER A 282 7.58 -21.05 17.84
C SER A 282 6.62 -21.04 19.03
N ASN A 283 6.29 -19.85 19.54
CA ASN A 283 5.44 -19.67 20.70
C ASN A 283 3.98 -19.45 20.28
N PRO A 284 2.99 -20.01 21.01
CA PRO A 284 1.57 -19.80 20.75
C PRO A 284 1.22 -18.32 20.64
N LYS A 285 0.22 -17.99 19.81
CA LYS A 285 -0.24 -16.61 19.55
C LYS A 285 0.88 -15.70 18.99
N MET A 286 1.93 -16.30 18.42
CA MET A 286 3.06 -15.60 17.81
C MET A 286 3.82 -14.68 18.77
N LEU A 287 3.90 -15.04 20.05
CA LEU A 287 4.58 -14.22 21.07
C LEU A 287 6.11 -14.25 20.92
N LYS A 288 6.78 -13.14 21.21
CA LYS A 288 8.25 -13.04 21.22
C LYS A 288 8.90 -13.91 22.29
N ARG A 289 8.21 -14.15 23.40
CA ARG A 289 8.66 -15.00 24.51
C ARG A 289 7.78 -16.23 24.64
N ASN A 290 8.40 -17.32 25.09
CA ASN A 290 7.72 -18.59 25.35
C ASN A 290 6.92 -18.56 26.66
N SER A 291 7.34 -17.75 27.63
CA SER A 291 6.69 -17.58 28.92
C SER A 291 5.96 -16.24 28.98
N VAL A 292 4.65 -16.28 29.28
CA VAL A 292 3.83 -15.09 29.55
C VAL A 292 4.45 -14.26 30.67
N ARG A 293 4.95 -14.92 31.73
CA ARG A 293 5.64 -14.26 32.83
C ARG A 293 6.82 -13.43 32.33
N GLN A 294 7.69 -14.03 31.52
CA GLN A 294 8.89 -13.35 31.03
C GLN A 294 8.52 -12.17 30.14
N LEU A 295 7.50 -12.32 29.29
CA LEU A 295 7.01 -11.22 28.45
C LEU A 295 6.54 -10.03 29.29
N CYS A 296 5.72 -10.27 30.32
CA CYS A 296 5.22 -9.22 31.20
C CYS A 296 6.37 -8.55 31.98
N LEU A 297 7.31 -9.35 32.49
CA LEU A 297 8.45 -8.87 33.29
C LEU A 297 9.49 -8.08 32.47
N GLU A 298 9.40 -8.03 31.14
CA GLU A 298 10.24 -7.13 30.34
C GLU A 298 9.96 -5.66 30.68
N CYS A 299 8.73 -5.34 31.08
CA CYS A 299 8.32 -4.00 31.51
C CYS A 299 7.94 -3.97 33.00
N HIS A 300 7.23 -4.99 33.48
CA HIS A 300 6.75 -5.08 34.87
C HIS A 300 7.79 -5.69 35.82
N SER A 301 8.98 -5.10 35.86
CA SER A 301 10.08 -5.55 36.73
C SER A 301 10.17 -4.74 38.02
N SER A 302 10.80 -5.30 39.06
CA SER A 302 11.10 -4.57 40.30
C SER A 302 12.26 -3.57 40.16
N ILE A 303 12.92 -3.51 39.00
CA ILE A 303 14.13 -2.70 38.75
C ILE A 303 13.75 -1.37 38.09
N THR A 304 12.64 -1.30 37.36
CA THR A 304 12.23 -0.14 36.57
C THR A 304 11.42 0.90 37.36
N GLU A 305 11.25 0.74 38.68
CA GLU A 305 10.35 1.60 39.50
C GLU A 305 8.91 1.71 38.94
N GLN A 306 8.56 0.81 38.02
CA GLN A 306 7.21 0.52 37.53
C GLN A 306 6.82 -0.89 37.97
N LEU A 307 6.74 -1.10 39.28
CA LEU A 307 5.62 -1.91 39.74
C LEU A 307 4.37 -1.23 39.17
N ALA A 308 3.45 -1.98 38.57
CA ALA A 308 2.13 -1.41 38.29
C ALA A 308 1.67 -0.70 39.58
N PRO A 309 1.30 0.59 39.54
CA PRO A 309 0.79 1.27 40.72
C PRO A 309 -0.29 0.37 41.33
N ASP A 310 -0.25 0.17 42.64
CA ASP A 310 -1.22 -0.65 43.38
C ASP A 310 -1.08 -2.19 43.24
N THR A 311 0.14 -2.73 43.01
CA THR A 311 0.34 -4.20 43.06
C THR A 311 -0.18 -4.81 44.37
N PRO A 312 -1.18 -5.71 44.33
CA PRO A 312 -1.73 -6.30 45.54
C PRO A 312 -0.69 -7.10 46.32
N SER A 313 -0.78 -7.12 47.65
CA SER A 313 0.13 -7.86 48.54
C SER A 313 0.25 -9.36 48.24
N PHE A 314 -0.73 -9.93 47.52
CA PHE A 314 -0.71 -11.32 47.06
C PHE A 314 0.06 -11.57 45.75
N HIS A 315 0.59 -10.54 45.08
CA HIS A 315 1.40 -10.66 43.84
C HIS A 315 2.82 -11.17 44.13
N ASN A 316 2.92 -12.42 44.59
CA ASN A 316 4.20 -13.06 44.86
C ASN A 316 4.68 -13.89 43.66
N GLN A 317 5.59 -13.31 42.87
CA GLN A 317 6.20 -13.96 41.70
C GLN A 317 7.06 -15.19 42.02
N ALA A 318 7.39 -15.45 43.29
CA ALA A 318 8.05 -16.68 43.72
C ALA A 318 7.11 -17.90 43.72
N VAL A 319 5.79 -17.69 43.77
CA VAL A 319 4.81 -18.78 43.77
C VAL A 319 4.32 -19.02 42.34
N VAL A 320 4.42 -20.27 41.87
CA VAL A 320 4.06 -20.68 40.49
C VAL A 320 2.65 -20.25 40.09
N ARG A 321 1.68 -20.27 41.02
CA ARG A 321 0.29 -19.86 40.75
C ARG A 321 0.13 -18.41 40.27
N TYR A 322 1.07 -17.52 40.63
CA TYR A 322 1.05 -16.10 40.28
C TYR A 322 1.98 -15.75 39.11
N GLN A 323 2.66 -16.76 38.54
CA GLN A 323 3.54 -16.56 37.38
C GLN A 323 2.76 -16.49 36.07
N ASN A 324 1.53 -17.02 36.03
CA ASN A 324 0.65 -16.87 34.86
C ASN A 324 -0.25 -15.64 35.02
N CYS A 325 0.25 -14.49 34.59
CA CYS A 325 -0.41 -13.19 34.70
C CYS A 325 -1.82 -13.21 34.09
N THR A 326 -2.00 -13.89 32.96
CA THR A 326 -3.26 -13.89 32.20
C THR A 326 -4.41 -14.67 32.83
N ILE A 327 -4.19 -15.34 33.98
CA ILE A 327 -5.29 -15.94 34.76
C ILE A 327 -6.12 -14.85 35.45
N CYS A 328 -5.46 -13.77 35.90
CA CYS A 328 -6.12 -12.64 36.56
C CYS A 328 -6.28 -11.45 35.60
N HIS A 329 -5.24 -11.14 34.82
CA HIS A 329 -5.21 -10.04 33.86
C HIS A 329 -5.68 -10.53 32.48
N VAL A 330 -6.99 -10.75 32.34
CA VAL A 330 -7.59 -11.38 31.15
C VAL A 330 -7.73 -10.44 29.95
N ALA A 331 -7.69 -9.13 30.17
CA ALA A 331 -7.91 -8.08 29.17
C ALA A 331 -6.61 -7.35 28.80
N ILE A 332 -5.51 -8.08 28.57
CA ILE A 332 -4.16 -7.55 28.27
C ILE A 332 -4.04 -6.61 27.05
N HIS A 333 -5.08 -6.54 26.20
CA HIS A 333 -5.10 -5.63 25.04
C HIS A 333 -5.85 -4.32 25.35
N GLY A 334 -6.32 -4.14 26.59
CA GLY A 334 -7.17 -3.03 27.02
C GLY A 334 -8.54 -3.50 27.50
N SER A 335 -9.15 -2.70 28.38
CA SER A 335 -10.40 -3.01 29.07
C SER A 335 -11.34 -1.81 29.05
N ASN A 336 -12.63 -2.06 28.83
CA ASN A 336 -13.69 -1.03 28.89
C ASN A 336 -14.46 -1.05 30.22
N THR A 337 -14.18 -2.02 31.09
CA THR A 337 -15.03 -2.31 32.26
C THR A 337 -14.29 -2.23 33.57
N ASN A 338 -13.01 -2.64 33.61
CA ASN A 338 -12.21 -2.61 34.83
C ASN A 338 -10.73 -2.38 34.51
N LYS A 339 -10.09 -1.47 35.26
CA LYS A 339 -8.65 -1.15 35.13
C LYS A 339 -7.74 -2.32 35.52
N ASP A 340 -8.18 -3.24 36.37
CA ASP A 340 -7.33 -4.31 36.92
C ASP A 340 -7.28 -5.54 35.99
N PHE A 341 -8.19 -5.65 35.03
CA PHE A 341 -8.17 -6.77 34.06
C PHE A 341 -7.05 -6.66 33.04
N PHE A 342 -6.38 -5.51 32.93
CA PHE A 342 -5.22 -5.32 32.04
C PHE A 342 -3.94 -4.90 32.77
N ARG A 343 -4.03 -4.37 34.01
CA ARG A 343 -2.90 -3.97 34.87
C ARG A 343 -2.40 -5.11 35.72
#